data_AF-A0A7Y7TB61-F1
#
_entry.id   AF-A0A7Y7TB61-F1
#
_cell.length_a   1.000
_cell.length_b   1.000
_cell.length_c   1.000
_cell.angle_alpha   90.00
_cell.angle_beta   90.00
_cell.angle_gamma   90.00
#
_symmetry.space_group_name_H-M   'P 1'
#
loop_
_entity.id
_entity.type
_entity.pdbx_description
1 polymer ?
#
loop_
_entity_poly.entity_id
_entity_poly.type
_entity_poly.pdbx_seq_one_letter_code
_entity_poly.pdbx_strand_id
1 'polypeptide(L)'
;MPKLNLHRRDYVSILGGDISADELEKKLQPHFEKPVNKLTPSPYLTEKNLTRRWTALDNAESQKELLDSHTESQIQAYEKNIEHFIGTVKVPVGVSGPLRVNGLFAEGDYLVPLATTEAALVASYNRGSKLITACGGASAMLLNEGVTRTPGFAFQGLVEAGQFVAWAVTQYEQFKTLAESTTSHGKLTDININIEGNHVYLVFEFLTGDASGQNMVTIATNAVFEYIIENTPVKPDHAFLDGNLSGDKKANTQTLRSVRGKKVTAEVNIPAELVAKYLHTTPEKMVQFGQMTTVGGALSGTIGINAHYANALAALYIACGQDAACVAESAIGMTRMELNKEGGLYASVTLPNLMLGTVGGGTGLPSQKACLDLLGLHGNGKSQALAEVCAALCLAGELSIVGAFCAGHFSRAHHKLARK
;
A
#
# COMPACT_ATOMS: atom_id res chain seq x y z
N MET A 1 5.69 -23.35 -12.12
CA MET A 1 6.38 -24.65 -11.99
C MET A 1 6.31 -25.38 -13.33
N PRO A 2 7.42 -25.97 -13.82
CA PRO A 2 7.41 -26.80 -15.02
C PRO A 2 6.43 -27.97 -14.81
N LYS A 3 5.51 -28.17 -15.76
CA LYS A 3 4.48 -29.21 -15.69
C LYS A 3 4.84 -30.34 -16.65
N LEU A 4 5.02 -31.55 -16.11
CA LEU A 4 5.41 -32.74 -16.86
C LEU A 4 4.42 -33.13 -17.98
N ASN A 5 3.15 -32.75 -17.87
CA ASN A 5 2.09 -33.14 -18.81
C ASN A 5 1.80 -32.09 -19.92
N LEU A 6 2.51 -30.95 -19.97
CA LEU A 6 2.24 -29.90 -20.96
C LEU A 6 3.21 -29.87 -22.15
N HIS A 7 4.21 -30.74 -22.19
CA HIS A 7 5.22 -30.76 -23.27
C HIS A 7 4.79 -31.48 -24.56
N ARG A 8 3.55 -32.00 -24.66
CA ARG A 8 3.10 -32.78 -25.83
C ARG A 8 2.29 -32.04 -26.89
N ARG A 9 2.05 -30.73 -26.74
CA ARG A 9 1.42 -29.90 -27.79
C ARG A 9 2.05 -28.52 -27.82
N ASP A 10 2.83 -28.23 -28.86
CA ASP A 10 3.24 -26.91 -29.38
C ASP A 10 3.79 -25.83 -28.43
N TYR A 11 4.03 -26.14 -27.16
CA TYR A 11 4.66 -25.21 -26.21
C TYR A 11 6.19 -25.38 -26.22
N VAL A 12 6.87 -24.37 -26.74
CA VAL A 12 8.32 -24.18 -26.57
C VAL A 12 8.63 -24.25 -25.08
N SER A 13 9.53 -25.17 -24.68
CA SER A 13 10.05 -25.22 -23.32
C SER A 13 10.50 -23.82 -22.88
N ILE A 14 10.23 -23.43 -21.64
CA ILE A 14 10.73 -22.16 -21.07
C ILE A 14 12.27 -22.07 -21.16
N LEU A 15 12.93 -23.22 -21.22
CA LEU A 15 14.38 -23.36 -21.39
C LEU A 15 14.82 -23.30 -22.87
N GLY A 16 13.91 -23.05 -23.80
CA GLY A 16 14.08 -23.35 -25.22
C GLY A 16 14.01 -24.86 -25.45
N GLY A 17 13.51 -25.30 -26.61
CA GLY A 17 13.74 -26.69 -27.02
C GLY A 17 15.26 -26.94 -27.09
N ASP A 18 15.70 -28.10 -26.61
CA ASP A 18 17.05 -28.65 -26.73
C ASP A 18 18.23 -27.80 -26.17
N ILE A 19 18.06 -27.05 -25.07
CA ILE A 19 19.25 -26.58 -24.34
C ILE A 19 19.93 -27.77 -23.65
N SER A 20 21.23 -27.97 -23.88
CA SER A 20 21.98 -29.02 -23.18
C SER A 20 22.21 -28.65 -21.72
N ALA A 21 22.50 -29.64 -20.87
CA ALA A 21 22.88 -29.39 -19.48
C ALA A 21 24.11 -28.48 -19.37
N ASP A 22 25.12 -28.72 -20.22
CA ASP A 22 26.35 -27.93 -20.29
C ASP A 22 26.09 -26.47 -20.73
N GLU A 23 25.17 -26.27 -21.70
CA GLU A 23 24.77 -24.93 -22.13
C GLU A 23 23.99 -24.19 -21.04
N LEU A 24 23.14 -24.89 -20.30
CA LEU A 24 22.39 -24.32 -19.20
C LEU A 24 23.32 -23.91 -18.06
N GLU A 25 24.25 -24.78 -17.68
CA GLU A 25 25.28 -24.50 -16.68
C GLU A 25 26.15 -23.32 -17.11
N LYS A 26 26.65 -23.32 -18.35
CA LYS A 26 27.46 -22.22 -18.87
C LYS A 26 26.72 -20.88 -18.92
N LYS A 27 25.40 -20.88 -19.17
CA LYS A 27 24.59 -19.65 -19.18
C LYS A 27 24.25 -19.12 -17.80
N LEU A 28 24.14 -20.01 -16.80
CA LEU A 28 23.71 -19.65 -15.44
C LEU A 28 24.87 -19.60 -14.43
N GLN A 29 26.06 -20.06 -14.80
CA GLN A 29 27.24 -19.96 -13.94
C GLN A 29 27.57 -18.48 -13.65
N PRO A 30 28.12 -18.17 -12.47
CA PRO A 30 28.58 -16.82 -12.16
C PRO A 30 29.70 -16.37 -13.12
N HIS A 31 29.60 -15.12 -13.60
CA HIS A 31 30.68 -14.44 -14.31
C HIS A 31 31.27 -13.35 -13.41
N PHE A 32 32.59 -13.42 -13.14
CA PHE A 32 33.28 -12.50 -12.22
C PHE A 32 34.07 -11.38 -12.94
N GLU A 33 33.78 -11.17 -14.22
CA GLU A 33 34.38 -10.09 -15.01
C GLU A 33 33.92 -8.73 -14.51
N LYS A 34 34.76 -7.69 -14.69
CA LYS A 34 34.40 -6.34 -14.26
C LYS A 34 33.23 -5.82 -15.10
N PRO A 35 32.21 -5.19 -14.48
CA PRO A 35 31.09 -4.64 -15.23
C PRO A 35 31.58 -3.52 -16.16
N VAL A 36 31.15 -3.60 -17.42
CA VAL A 36 31.44 -2.60 -18.45
C VAL A 36 30.61 -1.33 -18.20
N ASN A 37 29.33 -1.50 -17.86
CA ASN A 37 28.42 -0.40 -17.54
C ASN A 37 28.55 -0.05 -16.05
N LYS A 38 29.09 1.13 -15.75
CA LYS A 38 29.30 1.60 -14.37
C LYS A 38 28.49 2.86 -14.12
N LEU A 39 27.81 2.86 -12.99
CA LEU A 39 27.16 4.06 -12.47
C LEU A 39 28.17 4.96 -11.76
N THR A 40 27.90 6.26 -11.72
CA THR A 40 28.63 7.18 -10.84
C THR A 40 28.50 6.73 -9.37
N PRO A 41 29.60 6.65 -8.60
CA PRO A 41 29.52 6.18 -7.21
C PRO A 41 28.69 7.06 -6.28
N SER A 42 28.61 8.37 -6.54
CA SER A 42 27.89 9.30 -5.68
C SER A 42 26.37 9.20 -5.89
N PRO A 43 25.57 8.98 -4.82
CA PRO A 43 24.10 8.93 -4.91
C PRO A 43 23.47 10.31 -5.02
N TYR A 44 24.18 11.35 -4.55
CA TYR A 44 23.64 12.69 -4.39
C TYR A 44 23.29 13.38 -5.72
N LEU A 45 22.26 14.21 -5.65
CA LEU A 45 21.74 14.96 -6.77
C LEU A 45 22.52 16.26 -6.95
N THR A 46 23.49 16.23 -7.87
CA THR A 46 24.22 17.42 -8.33
C THR A 46 24.23 17.43 -9.85
N GLU A 47 24.32 18.61 -10.46
CA GLU A 47 24.42 18.74 -11.93
C GLU A 47 25.55 17.87 -12.49
N LYS A 48 26.75 17.97 -11.89
CA LYS A 48 27.91 17.14 -12.25
C LYS A 48 27.61 15.64 -12.21
N ASN A 49 26.93 15.15 -11.17
CA ASN A 49 26.58 13.74 -11.06
C ASN A 49 25.52 13.34 -12.08
N LEU A 50 24.51 14.19 -12.31
CA LEU A 50 23.46 13.96 -13.29
C LEU A 50 24.04 13.86 -14.71
N THR A 51 24.87 14.82 -15.11
CA THR A 51 25.56 14.79 -16.41
C THR A 51 26.37 13.51 -16.56
N ARG A 52 27.16 13.15 -15.55
CA ARG A 52 27.96 11.91 -15.59
C ARG A 52 27.11 10.65 -15.70
N ARG A 53 25.95 10.59 -15.04
CA ARG A 53 25.00 9.47 -15.18
C ARG A 53 24.47 9.39 -16.60
N TRP A 54 24.04 10.51 -17.17
CA TRP A 54 23.55 10.54 -18.55
C TRP A 54 24.63 10.24 -19.59
N THR A 55 25.88 10.68 -19.37
CA THR A 55 27.03 10.27 -20.20
C THR A 55 27.27 8.76 -20.14
N ALA A 56 27.08 8.13 -18.97
CA ALA A 56 27.25 6.69 -18.83
C ALA A 56 26.08 5.88 -19.43
N LEU A 57 24.88 6.44 -19.44
CA LEU A 57 23.70 5.82 -20.05
C LEU A 57 23.65 5.97 -21.57
N ASP A 58 24.26 7.04 -22.11
CA ASP A 58 24.45 7.30 -23.54
C ASP A 58 23.18 7.10 -24.39
N ASN A 59 22.07 7.70 -23.97
CA ASN A 59 20.78 7.60 -24.66
C ASN A 59 20.01 8.93 -24.62
N ALA A 60 20.23 9.76 -25.66
CA ALA A 60 19.66 11.10 -25.74
C ALA A 60 18.12 11.11 -25.87
N GLU A 61 17.52 10.13 -26.54
CA GLU A 61 16.06 10.02 -26.67
C GLU A 61 15.42 9.74 -25.31
N SER A 62 15.98 8.80 -24.55
CA SER A 62 15.50 8.48 -23.19
C SER A 62 15.73 9.65 -22.24
N GLN A 63 16.85 10.38 -22.39
CA GLN A 63 17.11 11.58 -21.60
C GLN A 63 16.04 12.64 -21.81
N LYS A 64 15.62 12.86 -23.06
CA LYS A 64 14.60 13.86 -23.38
C LYS A 64 13.24 13.55 -22.74
N GLU A 65 12.87 12.28 -22.64
CA GLU A 65 11.59 11.85 -22.04
C GLU A 65 11.64 11.84 -20.51
N LEU A 66 12.74 11.38 -19.90
CA LEU A 66 12.86 11.26 -18.44
C LEU A 66 13.30 12.56 -17.78
N LEU A 67 14.16 13.34 -18.43
CA LEU A 67 14.70 14.61 -17.96
C LEU A 67 14.19 15.75 -18.87
N ASP A 68 12.86 15.87 -18.97
CA ASP A 68 12.24 16.98 -19.68
C ASP A 68 12.51 18.33 -18.97
N SER A 69 12.30 19.45 -19.67
CA SER A 69 12.58 20.78 -19.13
C SER A 69 11.81 21.09 -17.84
N HIS A 70 10.63 20.49 -17.66
CA HIS A 70 9.87 20.64 -16.42
C HIS A 70 10.57 19.92 -15.25
N THR A 71 11.01 18.68 -15.46
CA THR A 71 11.77 17.89 -14.49
C THR A 71 13.07 18.58 -14.10
N GLU A 72 13.80 19.11 -15.09
CA GLU A 72 15.04 19.86 -14.86
C GLU A 72 14.79 21.08 -13.95
N SER A 73 13.71 21.83 -14.22
CA SER A 73 13.36 23.02 -13.43
C SER A 73 13.01 22.74 -11.96
N GLN A 74 12.62 21.50 -11.64
CA GLN A 74 12.17 21.09 -10.31
C GLN A 74 13.11 20.09 -9.63
N ILE A 75 14.29 19.86 -10.18
CA ILE A 75 15.19 18.77 -9.76
C ILE A 75 15.45 18.75 -8.24
N GLN A 76 15.64 19.93 -7.63
CA GLN A 76 15.92 20.06 -6.20
C GLN A 76 14.80 19.50 -5.31
N ALA A 77 13.55 19.47 -5.78
CA ALA A 77 12.43 18.92 -5.01
C ALA A 77 12.57 17.40 -4.75
N TYR A 78 13.36 16.69 -5.55
CA TYR A 78 13.53 15.23 -5.45
C TYR A 78 14.71 14.80 -4.57
N GLU A 79 15.52 15.73 -4.05
CA GLU A 79 16.77 15.44 -3.35
C GLU A 79 16.58 14.50 -2.15
N LYS A 80 15.45 14.60 -1.44
CA LYS A 80 15.13 13.78 -0.26
C LYS A 80 14.29 12.54 -0.57
N ASN A 81 14.03 12.26 -1.84
CA ASN A 81 13.09 11.24 -2.28
C ASN A 81 13.73 10.14 -3.12
N ILE A 82 14.94 10.35 -3.65
CA ILE A 82 15.59 9.39 -4.54
C ILE A 82 17.11 9.59 -4.61
N GLU A 83 17.83 8.49 -4.73
CA GLU A 83 19.27 8.45 -5.01
C GLU A 83 19.52 8.16 -6.50
N HIS A 84 20.71 8.53 -6.99
CA HIS A 84 21.11 8.23 -8.37
C HIS A 84 20.13 8.76 -9.43
N PHE A 85 19.45 9.88 -9.14
CA PHE A 85 18.47 10.52 -10.01
C PHE A 85 18.97 10.68 -11.45
N ILE A 86 18.09 10.35 -12.39
CA ILE A 86 18.26 10.57 -13.84
C ILE A 86 17.08 11.32 -14.46
N GLY A 87 15.93 11.41 -13.79
CA GLY A 87 14.71 11.99 -14.34
C GLY A 87 13.46 11.50 -13.61
N THR A 88 12.29 11.68 -14.23
CA THR A 88 10.98 11.27 -13.69
C THR A 88 10.19 10.48 -14.72
N VAL A 89 9.32 9.59 -14.24
CA VAL A 89 8.30 8.93 -15.07
C VAL A 89 7.01 9.72 -14.99
N LYS A 90 6.33 9.88 -16.13
CA LYS A 90 5.02 10.55 -16.21
C LYS A 90 3.92 9.50 -16.21
N VAL A 91 3.01 9.57 -15.23
CA VAL A 91 1.83 8.69 -15.14
C VAL A 91 0.57 9.52 -15.38
N PRO A 92 -0.34 9.11 -16.28
CA PRO A 92 -1.58 9.86 -16.52
C PRO A 92 -2.41 9.99 -15.25
N VAL A 93 -2.93 11.19 -14.98
CA VAL A 93 -3.81 11.47 -13.84
C VAL A 93 -5.21 11.79 -14.34
N GLY A 94 -6.19 11.01 -13.90
CA GLY A 94 -7.62 11.27 -14.09
C GLY A 94 -8.31 11.64 -12.79
N VAL A 95 -9.60 12.00 -12.85
CA VAL A 95 -10.40 12.38 -11.67
C VAL A 95 -11.68 11.55 -11.62
N SER A 96 -12.02 11.07 -10.42
CA SER A 96 -13.27 10.36 -10.10
C SER A 96 -14.12 11.19 -9.16
N GLY A 97 -15.41 11.43 -9.48
CA GLY A 97 -16.31 12.09 -8.54
C GLY A 97 -17.50 12.86 -9.17
N PRO A 98 -18.23 13.64 -8.36
CA PRO A 98 -18.02 13.82 -6.92
C PRO A 98 -18.28 12.54 -6.13
N LEU A 99 -17.42 12.23 -5.17
CA LEU A 99 -17.60 11.19 -4.15
C LEU A 99 -18.01 11.88 -2.84
N ARG A 100 -19.27 11.71 -2.45
CA ARG A 100 -19.76 12.26 -1.18
C ARG A 100 -19.40 11.33 -0.02
N VAL A 101 -18.73 11.90 0.99
CA VAL A 101 -18.33 11.20 2.21
C VAL A 101 -18.95 11.88 3.42
N ASN A 102 -19.57 11.07 4.27
CA ASN A 102 -20.20 11.45 5.54
C ASN A 102 -19.38 10.77 6.66
N GLY A 103 -18.15 11.24 6.85
CA GLY A 103 -17.17 10.67 7.76
C GLY A 103 -17.05 11.42 9.09
N LEU A 104 -16.29 10.86 10.04
CA LEU A 104 -15.95 11.56 11.29
C LEU A 104 -14.93 12.68 11.05
N PHE A 105 -14.11 12.53 10.01
CA PHE A 105 -13.02 13.45 9.66
C PHE A 105 -13.16 14.03 8.25
N ALA A 106 -13.82 13.32 7.33
CA ALA A 106 -14.12 13.77 5.97
C ALA A 106 -15.62 14.03 5.78
N GLU A 107 -15.99 15.29 5.56
CA GLU A 107 -17.36 15.71 5.28
C GLU A 107 -17.40 16.53 3.99
N GLY A 108 -18.11 16.02 2.97
CA GLY A 108 -18.35 16.75 1.72
C GLY A 108 -18.13 15.94 0.45
N ASP A 109 -17.94 16.66 -0.65
CA ASP A 109 -17.78 16.12 -2.00
C ASP A 109 -16.33 16.18 -2.45
N TYR A 110 -15.77 15.01 -2.78
CA TYR A 110 -14.38 14.90 -3.21
C TYR A 110 -14.28 14.57 -4.70
N LEU A 111 -13.42 15.31 -5.40
CA LEU A 111 -12.97 14.98 -6.75
C LEU A 111 -11.61 14.28 -6.62
N VAL A 112 -11.62 12.95 -6.70
CA VAL A 112 -10.48 12.13 -6.31
C VAL A 112 -9.51 11.93 -7.48
N PRO A 113 -8.27 12.43 -7.40
CA PRO A 113 -7.26 12.22 -8.42
C PRO A 113 -6.73 10.77 -8.38
N LEU A 114 -6.57 10.16 -9.56
CA LEU A 114 -6.13 8.78 -9.73
C LEU A 114 -5.08 8.71 -10.83
N ALA A 115 -3.86 8.33 -10.48
CA ALA A 115 -2.73 8.19 -11.40
C ALA A 115 -2.62 6.73 -11.87
N THR A 116 -2.92 6.45 -13.14
CA THR A 116 -2.91 5.07 -13.65
C THR A 116 -2.70 4.99 -15.16
N THR A 117 -2.19 3.85 -15.60
CA THR A 117 -2.15 3.44 -17.02
C THR A 117 -3.21 2.37 -17.34
N GLU A 118 -3.95 1.89 -16.34
CA GLU A 118 -5.02 0.92 -16.55
C GLU A 118 -6.26 1.60 -17.15
N ALA A 119 -6.55 1.23 -18.39
CA ALA A 119 -7.75 1.71 -19.08
C ALA A 119 -9.02 1.31 -18.32
N ALA A 120 -10.06 2.16 -18.42
CA ALA A 120 -11.35 2.01 -17.75
C ALA A 120 -11.36 2.13 -16.22
N LEU A 121 -10.20 2.15 -15.54
CA LEU A 121 -10.12 2.29 -14.08
C LEU A 121 -10.84 3.55 -13.62
N VAL A 122 -10.37 4.74 -14.01
CA VAL A 122 -10.94 6.02 -13.56
C VAL A 122 -12.44 6.12 -13.87
N ALA A 123 -12.87 5.63 -15.03
CA ALA A 123 -14.28 5.60 -15.43
C ALA A 123 -15.13 4.70 -14.52
N SER A 124 -14.59 3.54 -14.12
CA SER A 124 -15.24 2.62 -13.18
C SER A 124 -15.41 3.25 -11.80
N TYR A 125 -14.33 3.82 -11.24
CA TYR A 125 -14.40 4.51 -9.94
C TYR A 125 -15.35 5.71 -9.99
N ASN A 126 -15.34 6.49 -11.07
CA ASN A 126 -16.27 7.61 -11.26
C ASN A 126 -17.74 7.18 -11.28
N ARG A 127 -18.05 6.03 -11.89
CA ARG A 127 -19.41 5.47 -11.88
C ARG A 127 -19.85 5.10 -10.46
N GLY A 128 -18.98 4.46 -9.70
CA GLY A 128 -19.21 4.14 -8.28
C GLY A 128 -19.40 5.39 -7.43
N SER A 129 -18.54 6.39 -7.58
CA SER A 129 -18.64 7.66 -6.85
C SER A 129 -19.96 8.37 -7.10
N LYS A 130 -20.39 8.45 -8.36
CA LYS A 130 -21.69 9.03 -8.73
C LYS A 130 -22.87 8.27 -8.13
N LEU A 131 -22.80 6.94 -8.05
CA LEU A 131 -23.83 6.13 -7.40
C LEU A 131 -23.89 6.43 -5.90
N ILE A 132 -22.76 6.39 -5.20
CA ILE A 132 -22.67 6.71 -3.77
C ILE A 132 -23.24 8.10 -3.49
N THR A 133 -22.82 9.10 -4.26
CA THR A 133 -23.32 10.48 -4.12
C THR A 133 -24.82 10.60 -4.39
N ALA A 134 -25.36 9.85 -5.35
CA ALA A 134 -26.79 9.80 -5.61
C ALA A 134 -27.59 9.15 -4.47
N CYS A 135 -26.95 8.34 -3.62
CA CYS A 135 -27.54 7.76 -2.42
C CYS A 135 -27.43 8.67 -1.18
N GLY A 136 -26.86 9.88 -1.33
CA GLY A 136 -26.61 10.80 -0.21
C GLY A 136 -25.21 10.70 0.40
N GLY A 137 -24.34 9.84 -0.14
CA GLY A 137 -22.96 9.67 0.31
C GLY A 137 -22.70 8.38 1.08
N ALA A 138 -21.42 8.03 1.22
CA ALA A 138 -20.99 6.90 2.03
C ALA A 138 -20.71 7.37 3.46
N SER A 139 -21.22 6.63 4.44
CA SER A 139 -20.79 6.82 5.83
C SER A 139 -19.40 6.21 5.98
N ALA A 140 -18.47 6.90 6.65
CA ALA A 140 -17.11 6.42 6.87
C ALA A 140 -16.69 6.65 8.32
N MET A 141 -15.91 5.73 8.86
CA MET A 141 -15.45 5.82 10.25
C MET A 141 -14.06 5.24 10.40
N LEU A 142 -13.11 6.07 10.83
CA LEU A 142 -11.85 5.60 11.39
C LEU A 142 -12.11 4.92 12.75
N LEU A 143 -11.77 3.63 12.84
CA LEU A 143 -12.00 2.80 14.02
C LEU A 143 -10.78 2.73 14.94
N ASN A 144 -9.58 2.73 14.35
CA ASN A 144 -8.31 2.68 15.08
C ASN A 144 -7.18 3.17 14.18
N GLU A 145 -6.05 3.57 14.77
CA GLU A 145 -4.82 3.86 14.05
C GLU A 145 -3.58 3.50 14.89
N GLY A 146 -2.52 3.08 14.22
CA GLY A 146 -1.29 2.67 14.87
C GLY A 146 -0.30 2.08 13.87
N VAL A 147 0.97 2.46 13.94
CA VAL A 147 2.02 1.95 13.04
C VAL A 147 3.03 1.17 13.86
N THR A 148 3.38 -0.02 13.40
CA THR A 148 4.19 -0.96 14.17
C THR A 148 5.61 -1.12 13.62
N ARG A 149 6.58 -1.32 14.51
CA ARG A 149 7.93 -1.82 14.20
C ARG A 149 8.33 -2.91 15.20
N THR A 150 9.03 -3.94 14.72
CA THR A 150 9.13 -5.21 15.44
C THR A 150 10.55 -5.75 15.56
N PRO A 151 11.44 -5.20 16.39
CA PRO A 151 12.77 -5.77 16.60
C PRO A 151 12.69 -7.19 17.17
N GLY A 152 13.63 -8.02 16.73
CA GLY A 152 13.77 -9.42 17.15
C GLY A 152 15.13 -9.69 17.80
N PHE A 153 15.13 -10.54 18.83
CA PHE A 153 16.29 -10.89 19.64
C PHE A 153 16.34 -12.40 19.83
N ALA A 154 17.49 -13.01 19.55
CA ALA A 154 17.71 -14.45 19.69
C ALA A 154 18.64 -14.77 20.86
N PHE A 155 18.33 -15.81 21.61
CA PHE A 155 19.08 -16.24 22.80
C PHE A 155 19.49 -17.71 22.68
N GLN A 156 20.37 -18.21 23.55
CA GLN A 156 20.77 -19.63 23.49
C GLN A 156 19.62 -20.57 23.88
N GLY A 157 18.71 -20.10 24.73
CA GLY A 157 17.59 -20.89 25.20
C GLY A 157 16.55 -20.10 25.97
N LEU A 158 15.52 -20.81 26.43
CA LEU A 158 14.36 -20.20 27.08
C LEU A 158 14.67 -19.49 28.40
N VAL A 159 15.72 -19.92 29.12
CA VAL A 159 16.14 -19.27 30.37
C VAL A 159 16.58 -17.83 30.10
N GLU A 160 17.43 -17.65 29.09
CA GLU A 160 17.93 -16.35 28.67
C GLU A 160 16.83 -15.48 28.08
N ALA A 161 15.99 -16.03 27.20
CA ALA A 161 14.82 -15.33 26.66
C ALA A 161 13.87 -14.87 27.79
N GLY A 162 13.64 -15.72 28.80
CA GLY A 162 12.83 -15.39 29.97
C GLY A 162 13.43 -14.28 30.82
N GLN A 163 14.76 -14.30 31.04
CA GLN A 163 15.48 -13.23 31.74
C GLN A 163 15.39 -11.90 30.99
N PHE A 164 15.55 -11.92 29.67
CA PHE A 164 15.37 -10.74 28.82
C PHE A 164 13.95 -10.16 28.94
N VAL A 165 12.93 -11.01 28.81
CA VAL A 165 11.52 -10.58 28.91
C VAL A 165 11.21 -10.02 30.30
N ALA A 166 11.64 -10.69 31.36
CA ALA A 166 11.44 -10.24 32.74
C ALA A 166 12.06 -8.85 33.00
N TRP A 167 13.18 -8.54 32.35
CA TRP A 167 13.77 -7.21 32.37
C TRP A 167 13.00 -6.22 31.48
N ALA A 168 12.73 -6.56 30.22
CA ALA A 168 12.12 -5.67 29.25
C ALA A 168 10.75 -5.12 29.70
N VAL A 169 9.93 -5.95 30.37
CA VAL A 169 8.61 -5.52 30.88
C VAL A 169 8.71 -4.44 31.97
N THR A 170 9.85 -4.31 32.67
CA THR A 170 10.05 -3.24 33.66
C THR A 170 10.57 -1.95 33.03
N GLN A 171 10.89 -1.95 31.73
CA GLN A 171 11.54 -0.83 31.03
C GLN A 171 10.55 0.03 30.24
N TYR A 172 9.23 -0.22 30.30
CA TYR A 172 8.26 0.45 29.43
C TYR A 172 8.40 1.98 29.41
N GLU A 173 8.45 2.63 30.57
CA GLU A 173 8.59 4.10 30.66
C GLU A 173 9.93 4.61 30.10
N GLN A 174 11.00 3.85 30.28
CA GLN A 174 12.31 4.18 29.73
C GLN A 174 12.31 4.05 28.19
N PHE A 175 11.76 2.94 27.67
CA PHE A 175 11.60 2.71 26.23
C PHE A 175 10.73 3.79 25.60
N LYS A 176 9.63 4.16 26.26
CA LYS A 176 8.75 5.24 25.83
C LYS A 176 9.48 6.58 25.75
N THR A 177 10.19 6.94 26.82
CA THR A 177 10.95 8.20 26.88
C THR A 177 11.99 8.28 25.76
N LEU A 178 12.73 7.19 25.52
CA LEU A 178 13.73 7.12 24.45
C LEU A 178 13.09 7.22 23.07
N ALA A 179 12.03 6.43 22.81
CA ALA A 179 11.36 6.42 21.52
C ALA A 179 10.73 7.79 21.19
N GLU A 180 10.05 8.41 22.15
CA GLU A 180 9.41 9.72 21.97
C GLU A 180 10.44 10.86 21.88
N SER A 181 11.68 10.69 22.39
CA SER A 181 12.74 11.69 22.24
C SER A 181 13.20 11.90 20.80
N THR A 182 12.94 10.94 19.90
CA THR A 182 13.37 11.02 18.49
C THR A 182 12.35 11.71 17.59
N THR A 183 11.22 12.17 18.12
CA THR A 183 10.07 12.63 17.32
C THR A 183 9.24 13.68 18.05
N SER A 184 8.78 14.70 17.32
CA SER A 184 7.88 15.72 17.88
C SER A 184 6.39 15.35 17.77
N HIS A 185 6.06 14.31 16.99
CA HIS A 185 4.68 13.93 16.67
C HIS A 185 4.34 12.49 17.02
N GLY A 186 5.35 11.62 17.09
CA GLY A 186 5.17 10.21 17.40
C GLY A 186 4.86 10.00 18.88
N LYS A 187 3.94 9.08 19.18
CA LYS A 187 3.66 8.66 20.55
C LYS A 187 3.68 7.15 20.61
N LEU A 188 4.45 6.58 21.54
CA LEU A 188 4.45 5.14 21.77
C LEU A 188 3.20 4.80 22.60
N THR A 189 2.29 4.02 22.00
CA THR A 189 1.04 3.64 22.65
C THR A 189 1.14 2.33 23.39
N ASP A 190 1.90 1.37 22.86
CA ASP A 190 2.04 0.04 23.45
C ASP A 190 3.32 -0.67 22.98
N ILE A 191 3.75 -1.68 23.75
CA ILE A 191 4.77 -2.66 23.34
C ILE A 191 4.26 -4.06 23.69
N ASN A 192 3.93 -4.84 22.67
CA ASN A 192 3.54 -6.24 22.83
C ASN A 192 4.75 -7.17 22.68
N ILE A 193 4.88 -8.18 23.54
CA ILE A 193 5.98 -9.16 23.48
C ILE A 193 5.47 -10.47 22.87
N ASN A 194 6.13 -10.94 21.82
CA ASN A 194 5.90 -12.26 21.24
C ASN A 194 7.14 -13.13 21.44
N ILE A 195 6.96 -14.35 21.92
CA ILE A 195 8.05 -15.32 22.14
C ILE A 195 7.80 -16.51 21.22
N GLU A 196 8.81 -16.88 20.44
CA GLU A 196 8.84 -18.08 19.60
C GLU A 196 10.12 -18.84 19.94
N GLY A 197 10.01 -19.95 20.68
CA GLY A 197 11.19 -20.65 21.17
C GLY A 197 12.14 -19.73 21.93
N ASN A 198 13.40 -19.67 21.50
CA ASN A 198 14.45 -18.80 22.02
C ASN A 198 14.52 -17.42 21.35
N HIS A 199 13.52 -17.05 20.54
CA HIS A 199 13.38 -15.72 19.95
C HIS A 199 12.34 -14.88 20.69
N VAL A 200 12.66 -13.61 20.92
CA VAL A 200 11.76 -12.62 21.48
C VAL A 200 11.60 -11.48 20.49
N TYR A 201 10.35 -11.13 20.17
CA TYR A 201 9.98 -10.01 19.33
C TYR A 201 9.24 -8.98 20.17
N LEU A 202 9.72 -7.74 20.15
CA LEU A 202 9.00 -6.62 20.75
C LEU A 202 8.23 -5.91 19.65
N VAL A 203 6.93 -5.76 19.80
CA VAL A 203 6.03 -5.14 18.83
C VAL A 203 5.66 -3.77 19.35
N PHE A 204 6.43 -2.76 18.94
CA PHE A 204 6.17 -1.38 19.28
C PHE A 204 5.03 -0.85 18.40
N GLU A 205 4.07 -0.16 19.01
CA GLU A 205 2.95 0.48 18.32
C GLU A 205 2.96 1.99 18.57
N PHE A 206 2.87 2.78 17.51
CA PHE A 206 2.94 4.23 17.59
C PHE A 206 1.77 4.92 16.91
N LEU A 207 1.32 6.04 17.49
CA LEU A 207 0.60 7.07 16.76
C LEU A 207 1.61 7.95 16.02
N THR A 208 1.29 8.33 14.78
CA THR A 208 2.25 8.99 13.88
C THR A 208 1.78 10.35 13.37
N GLY A 209 0.67 10.86 13.93
CA GLY A 209 0.02 12.09 13.48
C GLY A 209 -0.41 11.96 12.01
N ASP A 210 -0.03 12.96 11.21
CA ASP A 210 -0.39 13.02 9.79
C ASP A 210 0.59 12.36 8.83
N ALA A 211 1.73 11.89 9.33
CA ALA A 211 2.67 11.11 8.54
C ALA A 211 2.20 9.65 8.46
N SER A 212 2.48 8.99 7.33
CA SER A 212 2.30 7.53 7.21
C SER A 212 3.16 6.75 8.23
N GLY A 213 4.27 7.35 8.68
CA GLY A 213 4.93 6.97 9.93
C GLY A 213 6.05 5.95 9.85
N GLN A 214 6.25 5.24 8.72
CA GLN A 214 7.21 4.13 8.62
C GLN A 214 8.64 4.52 9.03
N ASN A 215 9.16 5.64 8.54
CA ASN A 215 10.50 6.11 8.87
C ASN A 215 10.61 6.56 10.34
N MET A 216 9.58 7.24 10.82
CA MET A 216 9.53 7.75 12.19
C MET A 216 9.57 6.60 13.20
N VAL A 217 8.72 5.58 13.03
CA VAL A 217 8.71 4.42 13.95
C VAL A 217 10.01 3.63 13.88
N THR A 218 10.67 3.57 12.73
CA THR A 218 11.97 2.91 12.60
C THR A 218 13.05 3.63 13.41
N ILE A 219 13.12 4.97 13.31
CA ILE A 219 14.10 5.77 14.07
C ILE A 219 13.82 5.67 15.58
N ALA A 220 12.55 5.83 15.99
CA ALA A 220 12.15 5.74 17.39
C ALA A 220 12.46 4.36 17.99
N THR A 221 12.16 3.30 17.24
CA THR A 221 12.46 1.92 17.67
C THR A 221 13.96 1.64 17.67
N ASN A 222 14.74 2.24 16.76
CA ASN A 222 16.20 2.07 16.75
C ASN A 222 16.86 2.64 18.00
N ALA A 223 16.43 3.81 18.47
CA ALA A 223 16.95 4.39 19.72
C ALA A 223 16.70 3.46 20.92
N VAL A 224 15.53 2.83 20.99
CA VAL A 224 15.23 1.83 22.03
C VAL A 224 16.03 0.54 21.81
N PHE A 225 16.18 0.11 20.56
CA PHE A 225 16.95 -1.08 20.19
C PHE A 225 18.41 -0.96 20.63
N GLU A 226 19.08 0.16 20.33
CA GLU A 226 20.46 0.43 20.76
C GLU A 226 20.58 0.39 22.29
N TYR A 227 19.66 1.06 23.00
CA TYR A 227 19.60 1.01 24.45
C TYR A 227 19.44 -0.43 24.98
N ILE A 228 18.59 -1.24 24.34
CA ILE A 228 18.41 -2.65 24.71
C ILE A 228 19.72 -3.43 24.57
N ILE A 229 20.41 -3.28 23.43
CA ILE A 229 21.68 -3.99 23.18
C ILE A 229 22.74 -3.64 24.24
N GLU A 230 22.75 -2.39 24.70
CA GLU A 230 23.71 -1.92 25.70
C GLU A 230 23.36 -2.31 27.15
N ASN A 231 22.07 -2.39 27.48
CA ASN A 231 21.62 -2.44 28.89
C ASN A 231 20.92 -3.75 29.29
N THR A 232 20.66 -4.66 28.35
CA THR A 232 20.05 -5.95 28.66
C THR A 232 20.93 -6.78 29.62
N PRO A 233 20.35 -7.46 30.63
CA PRO A 233 21.09 -8.33 31.54
C PRO A 233 21.63 -9.59 30.86
N VAL A 234 21.07 -9.95 29.71
CA VAL A 234 21.46 -11.11 28.91
C VAL A 234 21.67 -10.66 27.48
N LYS A 235 22.86 -10.91 26.94
CA LYS A 235 23.18 -10.54 25.56
C LYS A 235 22.51 -11.50 24.58
N PRO A 236 21.73 -10.99 23.61
CA PRO A 236 21.27 -11.80 22.49
C PRO A 236 22.47 -12.30 21.66
N ASP A 237 22.38 -13.52 21.12
CA ASP A 237 23.34 -14.06 20.15
C ASP A 237 23.30 -13.26 18.84
N HIS A 238 22.10 -12.85 18.43
CA HIS A 238 21.88 -11.90 17.34
C HIS A 238 20.58 -11.13 17.55
N ALA A 239 20.52 -9.94 16.98
CA ALA A 239 19.37 -9.06 17.08
C ALA A 239 19.22 -8.23 15.80
N PHE A 240 17.96 -7.98 15.41
CA PHE A 240 17.63 -7.21 14.21
C PHE A 240 16.52 -6.21 14.52
N LEU A 241 16.62 -5.01 13.94
CA LEU A 241 15.64 -3.94 14.15
C LEU A 241 14.23 -4.29 13.62
N ASP A 242 14.14 -5.21 12.65
CA ASP A 242 12.88 -5.72 12.15
C ASP A 242 12.92 -7.24 11.95
N GLY A 243 12.19 -7.97 12.79
CA GLY A 243 11.94 -9.40 12.73
C GLY A 243 10.74 -9.78 11.86
N ASN A 244 10.24 -8.86 11.03
CA ASN A 244 9.20 -9.10 10.02
C ASN A 244 7.76 -9.32 10.56
N LEU A 245 7.53 -9.14 11.87
CA LEU A 245 6.19 -9.17 12.49
C LEU A 245 5.40 -7.87 12.27
N SER A 246 6.06 -6.79 11.84
CA SER A 246 5.41 -5.51 11.56
C SER A 246 4.48 -5.57 10.35
N GLY A 247 4.63 -6.56 9.46
CA GLY A 247 3.87 -6.65 8.23
C GLY A 247 4.26 -5.65 7.14
N ASP A 248 5.27 -4.81 7.36
CA ASP A 248 5.63 -3.67 6.50
C ASP A 248 5.85 -4.04 5.03
N LYS A 249 4.93 -3.64 4.15
CA LYS A 249 4.93 -3.95 2.70
C LYS A 249 4.67 -5.43 2.37
N LYS A 250 4.07 -6.19 3.29
CA LYS A 250 3.68 -7.59 3.06
C LYS A 250 2.21 -7.82 3.42
N ALA A 251 1.53 -8.58 2.58
CA ALA A 251 0.21 -9.09 2.92
C ALA A 251 0.30 -10.05 4.12
N ASN A 252 -0.45 -9.77 5.19
CA ASN A 252 -0.50 -10.60 6.39
C ASN A 252 -1.88 -10.52 7.07
N THR A 253 -2.28 -11.58 7.76
CA THR A 253 -3.60 -11.71 8.40
C THR A 253 -3.69 -10.99 9.75
N GLN A 254 -2.57 -10.60 10.36
CA GLN A 254 -2.54 -9.96 11.68
C GLN A 254 -3.37 -8.66 11.68
N THR A 255 -3.25 -7.88 10.61
CA THR A 255 -4.01 -6.63 10.43
C THR A 255 -5.53 -6.82 10.49
N LEU A 256 -6.07 -8.01 10.16
CA LEU A 256 -7.51 -8.25 10.28
C LEU A 256 -8.00 -8.22 11.75
N ARG A 257 -7.11 -8.51 12.71
CA ARG A 257 -7.41 -8.49 14.15
C ARG A 257 -6.88 -7.25 14.86
N SER A 258 -5.84 -6.60 14.33
CA SER A 258 -5.24 -5.38 14.87
C SER A 258 -5.44 -4.18 13.92
N VAL A 259 -4.52 -3.21 13.95
CA VAL A 259 -4.39 -2.11 13.01
C VAL A 259 -2.93 -2.02 12.54
N ARG A 260 -2.72 -1.51 11.33
CA ARG A 260 -1.41 -1.00 10.89
C ARG A 260 -1.60 0.17 9.92
N GLY A 261 -1.30 1.39 10.34
CA GLY A 261 -1.73 2.59 9.64
C GLY A 261 -3.10 3.00 10.17
N LYS A 262 -4.10 3.09 9.30
CA LYS A 262 -5.46 3.50 9.65
C LYS A 262 -6.47 2.40 9.34
N LYS A 263 -7.29 2.03 10.34
CA LYS A 263 -8.38 1.07 10.20
C LYS A 263 -9.68 1.82 9.97
N VAL A 264 -10.24 1.70 8.78
CA VAL A 264 -11.43 2.43 8.36
C VAL A 264 -12.50 1.46 7.87
N THR A 265 -13.75 1.74 8.22
CA THR A 265 -14.90 1.14 7.55
C THR A 265 -15.71 2.22 6.83
N ALA A 266 -16.27 1.87 5.67
CA ALA A 266 -17.21 2.73 4.96
C ALA A 266 -18.38 1.90 4.44
N GLU A 267 -19.58 2.49 4.43
CA GLU A 267 -20.81 1.81 4.03
C GLU A 267 -21.78 2.72 3.28
N VAL A 268 -22.70 2.10 2.54
CA VAL A 268 -23.77 2.78 1.83
C VAL A 268 -25.00 1.87 1.71
N ASN A 269 -26.19 2.46 1.84
CA ASN A 269 -27.45 1.84 1.50
C ASN A 269 -27.91 2.35 0.14
N ILE A 270 -28.19 1.45 -0.80
CA ILE A 270 -28.47 1.78 -2.20
C ILE A 270 -29.85 1.25 -2.57
N PRO A 271 -30.83 2.12 -2.90
CA PRO A 271 -32.11 1.72 -3.46
C PRO A 271 -31.97 0.85 -4.72
N ALA A 272 -32.85 -0.14 -4.89
CA ALA A 272 -32.80 -1.08 -6.02
C ALA A 272 -32.86 -0.37 -7.38
N GLU A 273 -33.62 0.72 -7.48
CA GLU A 273 -33.69 1.58 -8.67
C GLU A 273 -32.34 2.20 -9.07
N LEU A 274 -31.51 2.58 -8.09
CA LEU A 274 -30.19 3.16 -8.33
C LEU A 274 -29.18 2.07 -8.70
N VAL A 275 -29.30 0.87 -8.13
CA VAL A 275 -28.52 -0.31 -8.59
C VAL A 275 -28.84 -0.59 -10.06
N ALA A 276 -30.12 -0.65 -10.45
CA ALA A 276 -30.52 -0.88 -11.83
C ALA A 276 -30.05 0.23 -12.78
N LYS A 277 -30.19 1.49 -12.37
CA LYS A 277 -29.82 2.68 -13.17
C LYS A 277 -28.31 2.78 -13.41
N TYR A 278 -27.50 2.64 -12.38
CA TYR A 278 -26.05 2.90 -12.45
C TYR A 278 -25.23 1.64 -12.74
N LEU A 279 -25.63 0.50 -12.20
CA LEU A 279 -24.86 -0.75 -12.28
C LEU A 279 -25.43 -1.74 -13.28
N HIS A 280 -26.67 -1.52 -13.76
CA HIS A 280 -27.36 -2.37 -14.73
C HIS A 280 -27.51 -3.83 -14.25
N THR A 281 -27.79 -4.00 -12.97
CA THR A 281 -28.00 -5.30 -12.33
C THR A 281 -29.03 -5.18 -11.20
N THR A 282 -29.19 -6.22 -10.37
CA THR A 282 -30.10 -6.21 -9.21
C THR A 282 -29.32 -6.42 -7.90
N PRO A 283 -29.84 -5.94 -6.75
CA PRO A 283 -29.24 -6.21 -5.44
C PRO A 283 -28.98 -7.70 -5.19
N GLU A 284 -29.94 -8.57 -5.51
CA GLU A 284 -29.85 -10.02 -5.28
C GLU A 284 -28.68 -10.64 -6.04
N LYS A 285 -28.46 -10.24 -7.30
CA LYS A 285 -27.33 -10.72 -8.10
C LYS A 285 -26.00 -10.29 -7.51
N MET A 286 -25.90 -9.05 -7.01
CA MET A 286 -24.67 -8.55 -6.39
C MET A 286 -24.37 -9.30 -5.07
N VAL A 287 -25.39 -9.60 -4.27
CA VAL A 287 -25.24 -10.41 -3.05
C VAL A 287 -24.81 -11.84 -3.39
N GLN A 288 -25.46 -12.48 -4.38
CA GLN A 288 -25.08 -13.82 -4.84
C GLN A 288 -23.65 -13.86 -5.37
N PHE A 289 -23.23 -12.84 -6.13
CA PHE A 289 -21.85 -12.72 -6.59
C PHE A 289 -20.88 -12.60 -5.42
N GLY A 290 -21.16 -11.72 -4.45
CA GLY A 290 -20.32 -11.56 -3.26
C GLY A 290 -20.18 -12.85 -2.44
N GLN A 291 -21.25 -13.61 -2.26
CA GLN A 291 -21.22 -14.92 -1.60
C GLN A 291 -20.34 -15.92 -2.36
N MET A 292 -20.52 -16.00 -3.69
CA MET A 292 -19.75 -16.90 -4.54
C MET A 292 -18.26 -16.56 -4.55
N THR A 293 -17.90 -15.28 -4.67
CA THR A 293 -16.48 -14.85 -4.69
C THR A 293 -15.83 -14.96 -3.32
N THR A 294 -16.59 -14.83 -2.23
CA THR A 294 -16.07 -15.10 -0.86
C THR A 294 -15.61 -16.55 -0.74
N VAL A 295 -16.41 -17.52 -1.20
CA VAL A 295 -16.01 -18.94 -1.22
C VAL A 295 -14.80 -19.13 -2.15
N GLY A 296 -14.79 -18.48 -3.31
CA GLY A 296 -13.65 -18.50 -4.23
C GLY A 296 -12.34 -18.01 -3.58
N GLY A 297 -12.40 -16.88 -2.87
CA GLY A 297 -11.25 -16.31 -2.16
C GLY A 297 -10.74 -17.19 -1.03
N ALA A 298 -11.64 -17.85 -0.30
CA ALA A 298 -11.27 -18.84 0.71
C ALA A 298 -10.56 -20.05 0.08
N LEU A 299 -11.07 -20.56 -1.04
CA LEU A 299 -10.47 -21.69 -1.76
C LEU A 299 -9.08 -21.35 -2.36
N SER A 300 -8.85 -20.10 -2.76
CA SER A 300 -7.55 -19.66 -3.28
C SER A 300 -6.54 -19.30 -2.19
N GLY A 301 -6.96 -19.21 -0.93
CA GLY A 301 -6.10 -18.76 0.17
C GLY A 301 -5.80 -17.25 0.14
N THR A 302 -6.65 -16.44 -0.50
CA THR A 302 -6.47 -14.99 -0.56
C THR A 302 -6.64 -14.35 0.82
N ILE A 303 -5.79 -13.37 1.15
CA ILE A 303 -5.88 -12.61 2.40
C ILE A 303 -6.75 -11.37 2.17
N GLY A 304 -7.93 -11.35 2.78
CA GLY A 304 -8.97 -10.37 2.51
C GLY A 304 -9.96 -10.84 1.45
N ILE A 305 -11.15 -10.23 1.43
CA ILE A 305 -12.24 -10.52 0.51
C ILE A 305 -12.61 -9.21 -0.17
N ASN A 306 -12.06 -8.94 -1.33
CA ASN A 306 -12.39 -7.79 -2.17
C ASN A 306 -12.14 -8.13 -3.64
N ALA A 307 -12.67 -7.33 -4.56
CA ALA A 307 -12.44 -7.52 -5.99
C ALA A 307 -11.17 -6.80 -6.47
N HIS A 308 -10.97 -5.53 -6.09
CA HIS A 308 -9.84 -4.73 -6.64
C HIS A 308 -9.43 -3.53 -5.78
N TYR A 309 -9.34 -3.66 -4.45
CA TYR A 309 -8.81 -2.57 -3.61
C TYR A 309 -7.44 -2.06 -4.07
N ALA A 310 -6.57 -2.99 -4.49
CA ALA A 310 -5.23 -2.66 -4.97
C ALA A 310 -5.24 -1.64 -6.13
N ASN A 311 -6.24 -1.67 -7.01
CA ASN A 311 -6.37 -0.71 -8.12
C ASN A 311 -6.67 0.70 -7.61
N ALA A 312 -7.59 0.83 -6.65
CA ALA A 312 -7.93 2.12 -6.04
C ALA A 312 -6.69 2.70 -5.35
N LEU A 313 -6.06 1.87 -4.53
CA LEU A 313 -4.97 2.24 -3.65
C LEU A 313 -3.74 2.62 -4.46
N ALA A 314 -3.33 1.80 -5.43
CA ALA A 314 -2.19 2.13 -6.28
C ALA A 314 -2.39 3.46 -7.01
N ALA A 315 -3.57 3.67 -7.60
CA ALA A 315 -3.83 4.89 -8.36
C ALA A 315 -3.87 6.15 -7.48
N LEU A 316 -4.51 6.06 -6.30
CA LEU A 316 -4.55 7.15 -5.33
C LEU A 316 -3.16 7.40 -4.72
N TYR A 317 -2.41 6.34 -4.39
CA TYR A 317 -1.12 6.43 -3.70
C TYR A 317 -0.08 7.10 -4.59
N ILE A 318 -0.01 6.71 -5.87
CA ILE A 318 0.87 7.37 -6.85
C ILE A 318 0.46 8.83 -7.04
N ALA A 319 -0.83 9.11 -7.16
CA ALA A 319 -1.34 10.46 -7.36
C ALA A 319 -1.02 11.38 -6.16
N CYS A 320 -1.17 10.88 -4.94
CA CYS A 320 -1.09 11.67 -3.71
C CYS A 320 0.24 11.52 -2.96
N GLY A 321 1.25 10.89 -3.56
CA GLY A 321 2.60 10.80 -2.99
C GLY A 321 2.73 9.89 -1.76
N GLN A 322 1.88 8.88 -1.69
CA GLN A 322 1.96 7.82 -0.70
C GLN A 322 2.99 6.77 -1.13
N ASP A 323 3.37 5.86 -0.23
CA ASP A 323 4.26 4.76 -0.59
C ASP A 323 3.48 3.68 -1.36
N ALA A 324 3.64 3.63 -2.68
CA ALA A 324 2.94 2.68 -3.54
C ALA A 324 3.24 1.21 -3.19
N ALA A 325 4.38 0.90 -2.55
CA ALA A 325 4.67 -0.47 -2.10
C ALA A 325 3.74 -0.90 -0.96
N CYS A 326 3.22 0.05 -0.17
CA CYS A 326 2.26 -0.21 0.88
C CYS A 326 0.87 -0.64 0.37
N VAL A 327 0.64 -0.65 -0.94
CA VAL A 327 -0.55 -1.32 -1.52
C VAL A 327 -0.55 -2.82 -1.17
N ALA A 328 0.62 -3.46 -1.09
CA ALA A 328 0.75 -4.88 -0.77
C ALA A 328 0.12 -5.25 0.59
N GLU A 329 0.17 -4.33 1.55
CA GLU A 329 -0.49 -4.48 2.84
C GLU A 329 -1.88 -3.84 2.83
N SER A 330 -2.01 -2.58 2.39
CA SER A 330 -3.26 -1.79 2.46
C SER A 330 -4.44 -2.37 1.67
N ALA A 331 -4.18 -3.23 0.68
CA ALA A 331 -5.21 -3.90 -0.11
C ALA A 331 -5.88 -5.07 0.62
N ILE A 332 -5.41 -5.43 1.81
CA ILE A 332 -6.08 -6.40 2.68
C ILE A 332 -7.32 -5.75 3.26
N GLY A 333 -8.47 -6.39 3.12
CA GLY A 333 -9.70 -5.89 3.69
C GLY A 333 -10.90 -6.72 3.24
N MET A 334 -12.07 -6.35 3.73
CA MET A 334 -13.31 -7.08 3.50
C MET A 334 -14.33 -6.19 2.80
N THR A 335 -14.94 -6.68 1.74
CA THR A 335 -16.15 -6.16 1.09
C THR A 335 -17.31 -7.03 1.51
N ARG A 336 -18.41 -6.44 1.94
CA ARG A 336 -19.65 -7.16 2.26
C ARG A 336 -20.83 -6.52 1.55
N MET A 337 -21.68 -7.35 0.96
CA MET A 337 -22.90 -6.95 0.26
C MET A 337 -24.08 -7.78 0.76
N GLU A 338 -25.15 -7.12 1.16
CA GLU A 338 -26.36 -7.73 1.74
C GLU A 338 -27.61 -7.06 1.17
N LEU A 339 -28.74 -7.76 1.18
CA LEU A 339 -30.03 -7.12 0.97
C LEU A 339 -30.37 -6.31 2.22
N ASN A 340 -30.71 -5.04 2.02
CA ASN A 340 -31.25 -4.25 3.12
C ASN A 340 -32.74 -4.57 3.32
N LYS A 341 -33.32 -4.05 4.42
CA LYS A 341 -34.72 -4.32 4.79
C LYS A 341 -35.76 -3.86 3.77
N GLU A 342 -35.38 -2.97 2.86
CA GLU A 342 -36.24 -2.37 1.84
C GLU A 342 -36.06 -3.02 0.45
N GLY A 343 -35.27 -4.10 0.36
CA GLY A 343 -34.96 -4.78 -0.91
C GLY A 343 -33.90 -4.06 -1.75
N GLY A 344 -33.25 -3.03 -1.20
CA GLY A 344 -32.04 -2.42 -1.76
C GLY A 344 -30.76 -3.19 -1.39
N LEU A 345 -29.62 -2.63 -1.76
CA LEU A 345 -28.30 -3.18 -1.47
C LEU A 345 -27.65 -2.40 -0.32
N TYR A 346 -27.32 -3.09 0.77
CA TYR A 346 -26.32 -2.62 1.73
C TYR A 346 -24.95 -3.09 1.25
N ALA A 347 -23.99 -2.18 1.15
CA ALA A 347 -22.61 -2.50 0.80
C ALA A 347 -21.64 -1.82 1.77
N SER A 348 -20.59 -2.53 2.16
CA SER A 348 -19.57 -2.01 3.05
C SER A 348 -18.18 -2.50 2.68
N VAL A 349 -17.19 -1.70 3.05
CA VAL A 349 -15.77 -2.03 3.01
C VAL A 349 -15.16 -1.85 4.40
N THR A 350 -14.20 -2.69 4.75
CA THR A 350 -13.38 -2.54 5.97
C THR A 350 -11.93 -2.78 5.60
N LEU A 351 -11.10 -1.74 5.74
CA LEU A 351 -9.68 -1.76 5.46
C LEU A 351 -8.93 -1.51 6.77
N PRO A 352 -8.30 -2.53 7.37
CA PRO A 352 -7.65 -2.40 8.67
C PRO A 352 -6.28 -1.73 8.65
N ASN A 353 -5.73 -1.48 7.47
CA ASN A 353 -4.31 -1.19 7.35
C ASN A 353 -3.96 -0.19 6.24
N LEU A 354 -4.73 0.89 6.14
CA LEU A 354 -4.43 1.98 5.20
C LEU A 354 -3.16 2.72 5.63
N MET A 355 -2.08 2.52 4.88
CA MET A 355 -0.79 3.18 5.10
C MET A 355 -0.67 4.42 4.23
N LEU A 356 -1.08 5.55 4.80
CA LEU A 356 -1.12 6.84 4.14
C LEU A 356 -0.83 7.98 5.12
N GLY A 357 -0.43 9.11 4.57
CA GLY A 357 -0.22 10.36 5.28
C GLY A 357 -0.44 11.57 4.38
N THR A 358 -0.54 12.74 4.99
CA THR A 358 -0.75 14.03 4.31
C THR A 358 0.46 14.95 4.47
N VAL A 359 1.49 14.49 5.18
CA VAL A 359 2.82 15.09 5.31
C VAL A 359 3.92 14.05 5.18
N GLY A 360 5.11 14.49 4.77
CA GLY A 360 6.30 13.66 4.65
C GLY A 360 6.34 12.76 3.41
N GLY A 361 7.48 12.13 3.17
CA GLY A 361 7.67 11.25 2.00
C GLY A 361 7.40 11.96 0.67
N GLY A 362 6.58 11.36 -0.18
CA GLY A 362 6.23 11.91 -1.49
C GLY A 362 5.15 12.98 -1.48
N THR A 363 4.48 13.24 -0.35
CA THR A 363 3.30 14.14 -0.32
C THR A 363 3.65 15.60 -0.62
N GLY A 364 4.90 15.99 -0.40
CA GLY A 364 5.43 17.32 -0.68
C GLY A 364 5.95 17.50 -2.12
N LEU A 365 6.03 16.45 -2.92
CA LEU A 365 6.46 16.56 -4.32
C LEU A 365 5.42 17.36 -5.13
N PRO A 366 5.82 18.15 -6.13
CA PRO A 366 4.94 19.16 -6.73
C PRO A 366 3.60 18.62 -7.25
N SER A 367 3.62 17.55 -8.05
CA SER A 367 2.41 16.94 -8.61
C SER A 367 1.56 16.24 -7.56
N GLN A 368 2.21 15.58 -6.60
CA GLN A 368 1.55 14.85 -5.52
C GLN A 368 0.86 15.79 -4.54
N LYS A 369 1.53 16.88 -4.19
CA LYS A 369 0.96 17.97 -3.40
C LYS A 369 -0.25 18.58 -4.10
N ALA A 370 -0.14 18.86 -5.40
CA ALA A 370 -1.27 19.39 -6.17
C ALA A 370 -2.50 18.45 -6.13
N CYS A 371 -2.29 17.13 -6.19
CA CYS A 371 -3.38 16.15 -6.04
C CYS A 371 -4.02 16.18 -4.65
N LEU A 372 -3.22 16.29 -3.59
CA LEU A 372 -3.74 16.45 -2.21
C LEU A 372 -4.44 17.80 -2.01
N ASP A 373 -3.95 18.87 -2.65
CA ASP A 373 -4.58 20.19 -2.62
C ASP A 373 -5.95 20.17 -3.33
N LEU A 374 -6.09 19.46 -4.46
CA LEU A 374 -7.39 19.26 -5.14
C LEU A 374 -8.42 18.55 -4.24
N LEU A 375 -7.95 17.66 -3.36
CA LEU A 375 -8.78 17.02 -2.34
C LEU A 375 -9.06 17.93 -1.13
N GLY A 376 -8.30 19.01 -0.94
CA GLY A 376 -8.32 19.81 0.29
C GLY A 376 -7.72 19.08 1.50
N LEU A 377 -6.86 18.08 1.26
CA LEU A 377 -6.34 17.16 2.28
C LEU A 377 -4.80 17.17 2.40
N HIS A 378 -4.12 18.17 1.88
CA HIS A 378 -2.67 18.35 2.12
C HIS A 378 -2.40 18.95 3.52
N GLY A 379 -1.36 18.48 4.21
CA GLY A 379 -0.88 19.07 5.46
C GLY A 379 -1.40 18.43 6.74
N ASN A 380 -1.23 19.12 7.86
CA ASN A 380 -1.56 18.64 9.21
C ASN A 380 -3.08 18.58 9.45
N GLY A 381 -3.53 17.64 10.28
CA GLY A 381 -4.92 17.39 10.66
C GLY A 381 -5.78 16.80 9.55
N LYS A 382 -5.19 16.12 8.56
CA LYS A 382 -5.88 15.69 7.34
C LYS A 382 -5.73 14.21 7.01
N SER A 383 -4.81 13.49 7.64
CA SER A 383 -4.55 12.07 7.33
C SER A 383 -5.75 11.16 7.62
N GLN A 384 -6.51 11.43 8.69
CA GLN A 384 -7.70 10.66 9.07
C GLN A 384 -8.82 10.86 8.04
N ALA A 385 -9.05 12.10 7.60
CA ALA A 385 -9.97 12.43 6.52
C ALA A 385 -9.57 11.76 5.20
N LEU A 386 -8.27 11.76 4.86
CA LEU A 386 -7.78 11.06 3.66
C LEU A 386 -8.05 9.55 3.73
N ALA A 387 -7.95 8.93 4.91
CA ALA A 387 -8.27 7.52 5.06
C ALA A 387 -9.76 7.21 4.87
N GLU A 388 -10.65 8.09 5.35
CA GLU A 388 -12.10 7.96 5.12
C GLU A 388 -12.46 8.13 3.64
N VAL A 389 -11.89 9.13 2.95
CA VAL A 389 -12.05 9.30 1.50
C VAL A 389 -11.50 8.10 0.74
N CYS A 390 -10.36 7.56 1.17
CA CYS A 390 -9.74 6.37 0.57
C CYS A 390 -10.64 5.12 0.70
N ALA A 391 -11.21 4.87 1.88
CA ALA A 391 -12.14 3.76 2.08
C ALA A 391 -13.42 3.93 1.22
N ALA A 392 -13.98 5.15 1.16
CA ALA A 392 -15.14 5.44 0.32
C ALA A 392 -14.83 5.25 -1.18
N LEU A 393 -13.61 5.59 -1.62
CA LEU A 393 -13.14 5.32 -2.98
C LEU A 393 -13.05 3.81 -3.27
N CYS A 394 -12.52 3.01 -2.33
CA CYS A 394 -12.51 1.55 -2.45
C CYS A 394 -13.94 0.99 -2.59
N LEU A 395 -14.88 1.47 -1.78
CA LEU A 395 -16.31 1.10 -1.88
C LEU A 395 -16.90 1.46 -3.25
N ALA A 396 -16.60 2.65 -3.78
CA ALA A 396 -17.02 3.07 -5.12
C ALA A 396 -16.50 2.10 -6.20
N GLY A 397 -15.23 1.73 -6.10
CA GLY A 397 -14.61 0.75 -6.97
C GLY A 397 -15.33 -0.60 -6.92
N GLU A 398 -15.53 -1.16 -5.73
CA GLU A 398 -16.17 -2.46 -5.54
C GLU A 398 -17.59 -2.49 -6.12
N LEU A 399 -18.41 -1.49 -5.82
CA LEU A 399 -19.78 -1.38 -6.37
C LEU A 399 -19.78 -1.40 -7.89
N SER A 400 -18.88 -0.63 -8.51
CA SER A 400 -18.78 -0.57 -9.96
C SER A 400 -18.34 -1.91 -10.54
N ILE A 401 -17.23 -2.50 -10.08
CA ILE A 401 -16.71 -3.72 -10.69
C ILE A 401 -17.66 -4.90 -10.50
N VAL A 402 -18.24 -5.07 -9.30
CA VAL A 402 -19.19 -6.15 -9.00
C VAL A 402 -20.44 -5.97 -9.86
N GLY A 403 -20.94 -4.74 -9.97
CA GLY A 403 -22.03 -4.41 -10.89
C GLY A 403 -21.72 -4.78 -12.34
N ALA A 404 -20.50 -4.50 -12.82
CA ALA A 404 -20.08 -4.86 -14.17
C ALA A 404 -20.02 -6.38 -14.41
N PHE A 405 -19.54 -7.15 -13.43
CA PHE A 405 -19.58 -8.63 -13.50
C PHE A 405 -21.02 -9.14 -13.53
N CYS A 406 -21.88 -8.65 -12.64
CA CYS A 406 -23.27 -9.08 -12.54
C CYS A 406 -24.12 -8.69 -13.77
N ALA A 407 -23.73 -7.64 -14.49
CA ALA A 407 -24.37 -7.20 -15.73
C ALA A 407 -23.77 -7.87 -17.00
N GLY A 408 -22.67 -8.63 -16.88
CA GLY A 408 -21.95 -9.20 -18.03
C GLY A 408 -21.22 -8.14 -18.88
N HIS A 409 -20.93 -6.97 -18.32
CA HIS A 409 -20.35 -5.84 -19.04
C HIS A 409 -18.81 -5.77 -18.95
N PHE A 410 -18.20 -6.55 -18.05
CA PHE A 410 -16.77 -6.44 -17.72
C PHE A 410 -15.86 -6.58 -18.96
N SER A 411 -16.02 -7.65 -19.74
CA SER A 411 -15.18 -7.89 -20.94
C SER A 411 -15.39 -6.81 -22.02
N ARG A 412 -16.63 -6.36 -22.23
CA ARG A 412 -16.98 -5.35 -23.24
C ARG A 412 -16.37 -3.97 -22.92
N ALA A 413 -16.34 -3.58 -21.65
CA ALA A 413 -15.75 -2.32 -21.21
C ALA A 413 -14.24 -2.28 -21.46
N HIS A 414 -13.52 -3.35 -21.12
CA HIS A 414 -12.09 -3.46 -21.41
C HIS A 414 -11.82 -3.50 -22.91
N HIS A 415 -12.63 -4.20 -23.71
CA HIS A 415 -12.46 -4.19 -25.17
C HIS A 415 -12.61 -2.80 -25.79
N LYS A 416 -13.61 -2.01 -25.36
CA LYS A 416 -13.87 -0.68 -25.93
C LYS A 416 -12.84 0.38 -25.54
N LEU A 417 -12.25 0.26 -24.34
CA LEU A 417 -11.38 1.29 -23.77
C LEU A 417 -9.89 0.92 -23.79
N ALA A 418 -9.54 -0.37 -23.82
CA ALA A 418 -8.16 -0.84 -23.71
C ALA A 418 -7.54 -1.34 -25.03
N ARG A 419 -8.34 -1.52 -26.10
CA ARG A 419 -7.83 -1.94 -27.41
C ARG A 419 -8.05 -0.85 -28.46
N LYS A 420 -6.99 -0.50 -29.18
CA LYS A 420 -7.08 0.27 -30.44
C LYS A 420 -7.66 -0.60 -31.55
#